data_AF-K9GQG4-F1
#
_entry.id   AF-K9GQG4-F1
#
_cell.length_a   1.000
_cell.length_b   1.000
_cell.length_c   1.000
_cell.angle_alpha   90.00
_cell.angle_beta   90.00
_cell.angle_gamma   90.00
#
_symmetry.space_group_name_H-M   'P 1'
#
loop_
_entity.id
_entity.type
_entity.pdbx_description
1 polymer ?
#
loop_
_entity_poly.entity_id
_entity_poly.type
_entity_poly.pdbx_seq_one_letter_code
_entity_poly.pdbx_strand_id
1 'polypeptide(L)'
;MAAIIPYLIASMVIGVFVAAFMGLGIVATARRVITVVRATMDAMRAPELTEDERETRVQRAGIRLLGLSTSLALRSVAALGAALMPVVIADTLGLAPHRIVMDRILSVEVLVSGTLIVFIGIYWSRRREWLKS
;
A
#
# COMPACT_ATOMS: atom_id res chain seq x y z
N MET A 1 -12.63 -4.91 -31.29
CA MET A 1 -11.72 -5.72 -30.44
C MET A 1 -10.53 -4.94 -29.91
N ALA A 2 -9.92 -4.02 -30.67
CA ALA A 2 -8.74 -3.23 -30.25
C ALA A 2 -8.92 -2.44 -28.93
N ALA A 3 -10.13 -2.02 -28.58
CA ALA A 3 -10.39 -1.27 -27.36
C ALA A 3 -10.30 -2.12 -26.08
N ILE A 4 -10.49 -3.45 -26.14
CA ILE A 4 -10.62 -4.31 -24.94
C ILE A 4 -9.26 -4.63 -24.32
N ILE A 5 -8.22 -4.79 -25.15
CA ILE A 5 -6.87 -5.21 -24.74
C ILE A 5 -6.27 -4.24 -23.69
N PRO A 6 -6.32 -2.91 -23.87
CA PRO A 6 -5.86 -1.97 -22.84
C PRO A 6 -6.59 -2.09 -21.50
N TYR A 7 -7.89 -2.43 -21.48
CA TYR A 7 -8.61 -2.64 -20.21
C TYR A 7 -8.17 -3.90 -19.49
N LEU A 8 -7.92 -4.98 -20.24
CA LEU A 8 -7.42 -6.22 -19.65
C LEU A 8 -6.03 -6.00 -19.05
N ILE A 9 -5.15 -5.28 -19.75
CA ILE A 9 -3.82 -4.95 -19.25
C ILE A 9 -3.93 -4.05 -18.02
N ALA A 10 -4.76 -3.00 -18.05
CA ALA A 10 -4.98 -2.12 -16.90
C ALA A 10 -5.53 -2.87 -15.68
N SER A 11 -6.47 -3.79 -15.90
CA SER A 11 -7.00 -4.66 -14.83
C SER A 11 -5.92 -5.58 -14.27
N MET A 12 -5.05 -6.11 -15.12
CA MET A 12 -3.91 -6.93 -14.72
C MET A 12 -2.89 -6.13 -13.90
N VAL A 13 -2.62 -4.87 -14.28
CA VAL A 13 -1.78 -3.94 -13.50
C VAL A 13 -2.35 -3.76 -12.10
N ILE A 14 -3.65 -3.48 -11.98
CA ILE A 14 -4.32 -3.32 -10.68
C ILE A 14 -4.24 -4.61 -9.88
N GLY A 15 -4.50 -5.78 -10.50
CA GLY A 15 -4.41 -7.08 -9.84
C GLY A 15 -3.01 -7.38 -9.30
N VAL A 16 -1.97 -7.14 -10.12
CA VAL A 16 -0.58 -7.30 -9.71
C VAL A 16 -0.20 -6.32 -8.60
N PHE A 17 -0.64 -5.06 -8.68
CA PHE A 17 -0.44 -4.08 -7.63
C PHE A 17 -1.04 -4.55 -6.30
N VAL A 18 -2.31 -4.99 -6.31
CA VAL A 18 -2.99 -5.48 -5.11
C VAL A 18 -2.27 -6.70 -4.54
N ALA A 19 -1.91 -7.67 -5.38
CA ALA A 19 -1.17 -8.85 -4.96
C ALA A 19 0.20 -8.50 -4.36
N ALA A 20 0.96 -7.60 -5.00
CA ALA A 20 2.25 -7.15 -4.50
C ALA A 20 2.10 -6.34 -3.19
N PHE A 21 1.10 -5.46 -3.11
CA PHE A 21 0.82 -4.65 -1.93
C PHE A 21 0.48 -5.52 -0.70
N MET A 22 -0.33 -6.56 -0.91
CA MET A 22 -0.66 -7.55 0.11
C MET A 22 0.54 -8.44 0.45
N GLY A 23 1.20 -9.00 -0.55
CA GLY A 23 2.33 -9.93 -0.39
C GLY A 23 3.54 -9.30 0.28
N LEU A 24 3.81 -8.02 0.00
CA LEU A 24 4.90 -7.26 0.65
C LEU A 24 4.54 -6.82 2.07
N GLY A 25 3.34 -7.11 2.58
CA GLY A 25 2.94 -6.83 3.96
C GLY A 25 2.99 -5.34 4.33
N ILE A 26 2.70 -4.45 3.37
CA ILE A 26 2.73 -2.99 3.56
C ILE A 26 1.79 -2.59 4.71
N VAL A 27 0.58 -3.17 4.74
CA VAL A 27 -0.41 -2.93 5.81
C VAL A 27 0.11 -3.33 7.18
N ALA A 28 0.76 -4.49 7.30
CA ALA A 28 1.30 -4.97 8.56
C ALA A 28 2.43 -4.07 9.07
N THR A 29 3.31 -3.60 8.18
CA THR A 29 4.40 -2.67 8.53
C THR A 29 3.84 -1.30 8.92
N ALA A 30 2.85 -0.77 8.21
CA ALA A 30 2.18 0.48 8.59
C ALA A 30 1.54 0.39 9.97
N ARG A 31 0.89 -0.74 10.31
CA ARG A 31 0.36 -0.97 11.67
C ARG A 31 1.46 -0.96 12.72
N ARG A 32 2.62 -1.56 12.45
CA ARG A 32 3.78 -1.54 13.37
C ARG A 32 4.29 -0.11 13.59
N VAL A 33 4.34 0.73 12.56
CA VAL A 33 4.69 2.16 12.69
C VAL A 33 3.73 2.83 13.68
N ILE A 34 2.42 2.67 13.49
CA ILE A 34 1.41 3.26 14.38
C ILE A 34 1.58 2.78 15.82
N THR A 35 1.83 1.48 16.04
CA THR A 35 2.09 0.94 17.37
C THR A 35 3.31 1.57 18.03
N VAL A 36 4.41 1.76 17.30
CA VAL A 36 5.62 2.39 17.83
C VAL A 36 5.36 3.87 18.15
N VAL A 37 4.65 4.60 17.29
CA VAL A 37 4.28 6.00 17.55
C VAL A 37 3.45 6.10 18.84
N ARG A 38 2.42 5.26 19.00
CA ARG A 38 1.58 5.23 20.21
C ARG A 38 2.40 4.95 21.46
N ALA A 39 3.23 3.90 21.43
CA ALA A 39 4.09 3.55 22.56
C ALA A 39 5.07 4.68 22.94
N THR A 40 5.53 5.46 21.95
CA THR A 40 6.40 6.62 22.18
C THR A 40 5.63 7.76 22.84
N MET A 41 4.41 8.04 22.38
CA MET A 41 3.54 9.04 23.00
C MET A 41 3.19 8.68 24.44
N ASP A 42 2.94 7.40 24.71
CA ASP A 42 2.65 6.91 26.05
C ASP A 42 3.89 7.05 26.96
N ALA A 43 5.08 6.70 26.47
CA ALA A 43 6.33 6.88 27.21
C ALA A 43 6.64 8.34 27.54
N MET A 44 6.31 9.29 26.65
CA MET A 44 6.48 10.73 26.93
C MET A 44 5.55 11.24 28.04
N ARG A 45 4.40 10.59 28.24
CA ARG A 45 3.39 10.96 29.25
C ARG A 45 3.53 10.19 30.55
N ALA A 46 4.38 9.17 30.60
CA ALA A 46 4.57 8.33 31.77
C ALA A 46 5.27 9.11 32.91
N PRO A 47 4.59 9.32 34.06
CA PRO A 47 5.15 10.04 35.19
C PRO A 47 6.18 9.21 35.95
N GLU A 48 6.13 7.88 35.84
CA GLU A 48 7.09 6.97 36.50
C GLU A 48 8.48 6.92 35.85
N LEU A 49 8.71 7.58 34.70
CA LEU A 49 10.01 7.56 34.02
C LEU A 49 10.87 8.76 34.40
N THR A 50 12.15 8.49 34.66
CA THR A 50 13.17 9.54 34.75
C THR A 50 13.40 10.20 33.38
N GLU A 51 13.97 11.41 33.38
CA GLU A 51 14.24 12.16 32.14
C GLU A 51 15.18 11.39 31.20
N ASP A 52 16.27 10.83 31.72
CA ASP A 52 17.24 10.03 30.96
C ASP A 52 16.62 8.75 30.36
N GLU A 53 15.75 8.07 31.12
CA GLU A 53 15.03 6.88 30.63
C GLU A 53 14.04 7.25 29.51
N ARG A 54 13.37 8.41 29.66
CA ARG A 54 12.44 8.92 28.65
C ARG A 54 13.19 9.28 27.37
N GLU A 55 14.30 9.99 27.46
CA GLU A 55 15.14 10.34 26.32
C GLU A 55 15.61 9.08 25.58
N THR A 56 16.15 8.10 26.31
CA THR A 56 16.63 6.84 25.73
C THR A 56 15.52 6.08 25.00
N ARG A 57 14.31 6.03 25.58
CA ARG A 57 13.15 5.35 24.96
C ARG A 57 12.69 6.08 23.69
N VAL A 58 12.63 7.41 23.72
CA VAL A 58 12.26 8.22 22.55
C VAL A 58 13.29 8.07 21.43
N GLN A 59 14.59 8.11 21.75
CA GLN A 59 15.66 7.96 20.76
C GLN A 59 15.61 6.58 20.08
N ARG A 60 15.46 5.49 20.87
CA ARG A 60 15.31 4.14 20.33
C ARG A 60 14.07 4.01 19.43
N ALA A 61 12.96 4.63 19.83
CA ALA A 61 11.76 4.66 19.01
C ALA A 61 11.98 5.41 17.71
N GLY A 62 12.70 6.54 17.72
CA GLY A 62 13.08 7.29 16.53
C GLY A 62 13.86 6.44 15.52
N ILE A 63 14.91 5.74 15.97
CA ILE A 63 15.69 4.82 15.12
C ILE A 63 14.79 3.72 14.53
N ARG A 64 13.91 3.14 15.35
CA ARG A 64 12.98 2.10 14.90
C ARG A 64 11.98 2.63 13.88
N LEU A 65 11.45 3.84 14.06
CA LEU A 65 10.54 4.49 13.12
C LEU A 65 11.21 4.78 11.79
N LEU A 66 12.47 5.23 11.79
CA LEU A 66 13.24 5.41 10.57
C LEU A 66 13.37 4.09 9.81
N GLY A 67 13.80 3.01 10.47
CA GLY A 67 13.90 1.69 9.85
C GLY A 67 12.58 1.17 9.28
N LEU A 68 11.47 1.33 10.02
CA LEU A 68 10.14 0.96 9.54
C LEU A 68 9.68 1.81 8.35
N SER A 69 9.95 3.12 8.38
CA SER A 69 9.57 4.06 7.31
C SER A 69 10.35 3.77 6.03
N THR A 70 11.67 3.54 6.13
CA THR A 70 12.49 3.10 4.99
C THR A 70 12.01 1.77 4.44
N SER A 71 11.69 0.80 5.29
CA SER A 71 11.12 -0.48 4.83
C SER A 71 9.78 -0.29 4.12
N LEU A 72 8.92 0.57 4.63
CA LEU A 72 7.62 0.89 4.02
C LEU A 72 7.79 1.56 2.66
N ALA A 73 8.73 2.50 2.54
CA ALA A 73 9.06 3.17 1.29
C ALA A 73 9.57 2.16 0.24
N LEU A 74 10.54 1.32 0.60
CA LEU A 74 11.09 0.30 -0.30
C LEU A 74 10.02 -0.71 -0.74
N ARG A 75 9.16 -1.17 0.16
CA ARG A 75 8.03 -2.06 -0.19
C ARG A 75 7.04 -1.36 -1.12
N SER A 76 6.77 -0.08 -0.91
CA SER A 76 5.88 0.70 -1.77
C SER A 76 6.46 0.85 -3.18
N VAL A 77 7.75 1.16 -3.28
CA VAL A 77 8.46 1.22 -4.57
C VAL A 77 8.46 -0.14 -5.25
N ALA A 78 8.71 -1.23 -4.52
CA ALA A 78 8.66 -2.59 -5.06
C ALA A 78 7.26 -2.97 -5.55
N ALA A 79 6.20 -2.60 -4.82
CA ALA A 79 4.81 -2.83 -5.24
C ALA A 79 4.46 -2.07 -6.52
N LEU A 80 4.86 -0.79 -6.61
CA LEU A 80 4.67 0.03 -7.81
C LEU A 80 5.48 -0.51 -8.99
N GLY A 81 6.74 -0.90 -8.76
CA GLY A 81 7.58 -1.53 -9.78
C GLY A 81 6.98 -2.83 -10.30
N ALA A 82 6.47 -3.69 -9.41
CA ALA A 82 5.77 -4.92 -9.80
C ALA A 82 4.51 -4.61 -10.63
N ALA A 83 3.75 -3.58 -10.28
CA ALA A 83 2.56 -3.16 -11.02
C ALA A 83 2.87 -2.70 -12.45
N LEU A 84 4.08 -2.24 -12.73
CA LEU A 84 4.49 -1.86 -14.09
C LEU A 84 4.83 -3.08 -14.98
N MET A 85 5.07 -4.26 -14.39
CA MET A 85 5.46 -5.46 -15.14
C MET A 85 4.46 -5.84 -16.26
N PRO A 86 3.12 -5.88 -16.02
CA PRO A 86 2.15 -6.12 -17.08
C PRO A 86 2.23 -5.14 -18.25
N VAL A 87 2.58 -3.87 -18.00
CA VAL A 87 2.69 -2.84 -19.04
C VAL A 87 3.90 -3.12 -19.92
N VAL A 88 5.05 -3.35 -19.30
CA VAL A 88 6.30 -3.64 -20.02
C VAL A 88 6.17 -4.96 -20.80
N ILE A 89 5.56 -5.99 -20.22
CA ILE A 89 5.30 -7.26 -20.90
C ILE A 89 4.35 -7.05 -22.09
N ALA A 90 3.29 -6.27 -21.93
CA ALA A 90 2.35 -6.02 -23.03
C ALA A 90 2.99 -5.22 -24.18
N ASP A 91 3.84 -4.24 -23.86
CA ASP A 91 4.54 -3.42 -24.85
C ASP A 91 5.59 -4.25 -25.61
N THR A 92 6.38 -5.08 -24.90
CA THR A 92 7.38 -5.97 -25.52
C THR A 92 6.76 -7.04 -26.41
N LEU A 93 5.55 -7.50 -26.10
CA LEU A 93 4.79 -8.44 -26.93
C LEU A 93 4.00 -7.75 -28.07
N GLY A 94 4.06 -6.42 -28.18
CA GLY A 94 3.33 -5.66 -29.20
C GLY A 94 1.80 -5.68 -29.01
N LEU A 95 1.30 -5.99 -27.81
CA LEU A 95 -0.13 -6.10 -27.53
C LEU A 95 -0.80 -4.73 -27.40
N ALA A 96 -0.14 -3.78 -26.74
CA ALA A 96 -0.61 -2.41 -26.61
C ALA A 96 0.56 -1.46 -26.31
N PRO A 97 0.64 -0.28 -26.96
CA PRO A 97 1.65 0.73 -26.65
C PRO A 97 1.55 1.22 -25.19
N HIS A 98 2.69 1.38 -24.51
CA HIS A 98 2.74 1.83 -23.11
C HIS A 98 1.89 3.09 -22.86
N ARG A 99 1.92 4.05 -23.78
CA ARG A 99 1.23 5.35 -23.66
C ARG A 99 -0.28 5.17 -23.52
N ILE A 100 -0.87 4.30 -24.33
CA ILE A 100 -2.31 4.04 -24.34
C ILE A 100 -2.73 3.39 -23.01
N VAL A 101 -1.93 2.46 -22.50
CA VAL A 101 -2.19 1.79 -21.22
C VAL A 101 -2.07 2.79 -20.07
N MET A 102 -1.06 3.65 -20.07
CA MET A 102 -0.87 4.68 -19.01
C MET A 102 -1.97 5.74 -19.02
N ASP A 103 -2.33 6.28 -20.17
CA ASP A 103 -3.45 7.22 -20.29
C ASP A 103 -4.75 6.58 -19.76
N ARG A 104 -4.92 5.26 -19.92
CA ARG A 104 -6.07 4.54 -19.37
C ARG A 104 -5.99 4.35 -17.86
N ILE A 105 -4.85 3.95 -17.31
CA ILE A 105 -4.68 3.76 -15.86
C ILE A 105 -4.86 5.09 -15.11
N LEU A 106 -4.38 6.19 -15.69
CA LEU A 106 -4.53 7.54 -15.13
C LEU A 106 -5.90 8.16 -15.41
N SER A 107 -6.74 7.51 -16.21
CA SER A 107 -8.08 8.02 -16.49
C SER A 107 -8.93 8.04 -15.22
N VAL A 108 -9.69 9.13 -15.05
CA VAL A 108 -10.58 9.33 -13.91
C VAL A 108 -11.54 8.15 -13.73
N GLU A 109 -12.02 7.57 -14.83
CA GLU A 109 -12.90 6.39 -14.82
C GLU A 109 -12.28 5.19 -14.07
N VAL A 110 -11.02 4.87 -14.36
CA VAL A 110 -10.31 3.74 -13.74
C VAL A 110 -9.99 4.05 -12.28
N LEU A 111 -9.57 5.28 -11.97
CA LEU A 111 -9.30 5.69 -10.59
C LEU A 111 -10.56 5.65 -9.71
N VAL A 112 -11.68 6.18 -10.21
CA VAL A 112 -12.95 6.21 -9.50
C VAL A 112 -13.50 4.79 -9.33
N SER A 113 -13.57 4.01 -10.40
CA SER A 113 -14.07 2.63 -10.35
C SER A 113 -13.21 1.72 -9.46
N GLY A 114 -11.88 1.80 -9.58
CA GLY A 114 -10.96 1.04 -8.73
C GLY A 114 -11.10 1.40 -7.26
N THR A 115 -11.20 2.70 -6.94
CA THR A 115 -11.41 3.17 -5.57
C THR A 115 -12.75 2.67 -5.02
N LEU A 116 -13.84 2.77 -5.80
CA LEU A 116 -15.16 2.25 -5.43
C LEU A 116 -15.15 0.76 -5.13
N ILE A 117 -14.51 -0.06 -6.00
CA ILE A 117 -14.40 -1.51 -5.80
C ILE A 117 -13.68 -1.81 -4.48
N VAL A 118 -12.58 -1.13 -4.20
CA VAL A 118 -11.83 -1.29 -2.94
C VAL A 118 -12.70 -0.90 -1.74
N PHE A 119 -13.39 0.25 -1.80
CA PHE A 119 -14.29 0.69 -0.73
C PHE A 119 -15.42 -0.29 -0.46
N ILE A 120 -16.07 -0.78 -1.53
CA ILE A 120 -17.14 -1.78 -1.43
C ILE A 120 -16.60 -3.08 -0.83
N GLY A 121 -15.43 -3.55 -1.30
CA GLY A 121 -14.78 -4.74 -0.77
C GLY A 121 -14.47 -4.63 0.73
N ILE A 122 -13.93 -3.48 1.17
CA ILE A 122 -13.67 -3.21 2.59
C ILE A 122 -14.98 -3.15 3.39
N TYR A 123 -16.00 -2.45 2.87
CA TYR A 123 -17.30 -2.34 3.52
C TYR A 123 -17.94 -3.72 3.72
N TRP A 124 -17.91 -4.57 2.70
CA TRP A 124 -18.42 -5.94 2.77
C TRP A 124 -17.61 -6.82 3.73
N SER A 125 -16.28 -6.74 3.70
CA SER A 125 -15.41 -7.47 4.63
C SER A 125 -15.75 -7.14 6.07
N ARG A 126 -15.90 -5.84 6.39
CA ARG A 126 -16.27 -5.40 7.75
C ARG A 126 -17.69 -5.83 8.12
N ARG A 127 -18.66 -5.68 7.23
CA ARG A 127 -20.05 -6.11 7.49
C ARG A 127 -20.14 -7.60 7.85
N ARG A 128 -19.32 -8.45 7.20
CA ARG A 128 -19.29 -9.89 7.46
C ARG A 128 -18.71 -10.24 8.83
N GLU A 129 -17.78 -9.45 9.35
CA GLU A 129 -17.22 -9.63 10.70
C GLU A 129 -18.25 -9.29 11.79
N TRP A 130 -19.09 -8.28 11.56
CA TRP A 130 -20.14 -7.86 12.51
C TRP A 130 -21.27 -8.88 12.63
N LEU A 131 -21.59 -9.62 11.56
CA LEU A 131 -22.63 -10.66 11.56
C LEU A 131 -22.18 -11.97 12.24
N LYS A 132 -20.90 -12.11 12.59
CA LYS A 132 -20.34 -13.27 13.27
C LYS A 132 -20.09 -13.04 14.77
N SER A 133 -20.25 -11.80 15.24
CA SER A 133 -20.23 -11.42 16.66
C SER A 133 -21.64 -11.35 17.23
#